data_AF-A0A0P9D557-F1
#
_entry.id   AF-A0A0P9D557-F1
#
_cell.length_a   1.000
_cell.length_b   1.000
_cell.length_c   1.000
_cell.angle_alpha   90.00
_cell.angle_beta   90.00
_cell.angle_gamma   90.00
#
_symmetry.space_group_name_H-M   'P 1'
#
loop_
_entity.id
_entity.type
_entity.pdbx_description
1 polymer ?
#
loop_
_entity_poly.entity_id
_entity_poly.type
_entity_poly.pdbx_seq_one_letter_code
_entity_poly.pdbx_strand_id
1 'polypeptide(L)' 'MPIAIEIQPFEPSDAAYAALAAIGASTPPQYALDYEFRDADDWRAFDDSCAELRRPLRRYLAVEPGGAIVGYAYWFDV' A
#
# COMPACT_ATOMS: atom_id res chain seq x y z
N MET A 1 12.52 -17.29 16.32
CA MET A 1 13.49 -16.53 15.51
C MET A 1 12.79 -15.31 14.97
N PRO A 2 13.44 -14.13 14.92
CA PRO A 2 12.84 -12.98 14.25
C PRO A 2 12.66 -13.29 12.75
N ILE A 3 11.51 -12.91 12.20
CA ILE A 3 11.25 -12.98 10.75
C ILE A 3 12.03 -11.83 10.12
N ALA A 4 12.80 -12.12 9.08
CA ALA A 4 13.49 -11.08 8.31
C ALA A 4 12.48 -10.39 7.39
N ILE A 5 12.10 -9.15 7.73
CA ILE A 5 11.25 -8.31 6.88
C ILE A 5 12.15 -7.42 6.03
N GLU A 6 11.93 -7.42 4.72
CA GLU A 6 12.58 -6.53 3.78
C GLU A 6 11.68 -5.34 3.45
N ILE A 7 12.25 -4.13 3.43
CA ILE A 7 11.55 -2.93 2.96
C ILE A 7 11.99 -2.64 1.54
N GLN A 8 11.05 -2.62 0.61
CA GLN A 8 11.30 -2.37 -0.81
C GLN A 8 10.41 -1.25 -1.36
N PRO A 9 10.82 -0.56 -2.45
CA PRO A 9 9.95 0.37 -3.15
C PRO A 9 8.66 -0.31 -3.61
N PHE A 10 7.55 0.43 -3.60
CA PHE A 10 6.31 -0.04 -4.20
C PHE A 10 6.42 0.01 -5.73
N GLU A 11 6.17 -1.13 -6.36
CA GLU A 11 6.00 -1.24 -7.81
C GLU A 11 4.54 -1.58 -8.12
N PRO A 12 3.82 -0.73 -8.89
CA PRO A 12 2.43 -0.96 -9.26
C PRO A 12 2.23 -2.33 -9.93
N SER A 13 1.39 -3.17 -9.34
CA SER A 13 0.98 -4.46 -9.90
C SER A 13 -0.32 -4.94 -9.28
N ASP A 14 -1.05 -5.82 -9.98
CA ASP A 14 -2.28 -6.42 -9.47
C ASP A 14 -2.08 -7.07 -8.08
N ALA A 15 -0.96 -7.76 -7.90
CA ALA A 15 -0.62 -8.41 -6.62
C ALA A 15 -0.35 -7.39 -5.51
N ALA A 16 0.34 -6.29 -5.81
CA ALA A 16 0.60 -5.23 -4.83
C ALA A 16 -0.71 -4.55 -4.39
N TYR A 17 -1.59 -4.19 -5.33
CA TYR A 17 -2.88 -3.59 -4.99
C TYR A 17 -3.79 -4.54 -4.20
N ALA A 18 -3.82 -5.83 -4.55
CA ALA A 18 -4.56 -6.82 -3.79
C ALA A 18 -4.03 -6.96 -2.35
N ALA A 19 -2.72 -6.90 -2.15
CA ALA A 19 -2.13 -6.93 -0.82
C ALA A 19 -2.45 -5.67 0.00
N LEU A 20 -2.43 -4.48 -0.61
CA LEU A 20 -2.82 -3.23 0.02
C LEU A 20 -4.29 -3.26 0.48
N ALA A 21 -5.19 -3.76 -0.37
CA ALA A 21 -6.60 -3.96 -0.02
C ALA A 21 -6.74 -4.95 1.16
N ALA A 22 -5.99 -6.05 1.17
CA ALA A 22 -6.01 -7.02 2.27
C ALA A 22 -5.51 -6.40 3.60
N ILE A 23 -4.44 -5.59 3.55
CA ILE A 23 -3.92 -4.84 4.71
C ILE A 23 -4.99 -3.88 5.23
N GLY A 24 -5.59 -3.08 4.33
CA GLY A 24 -6.69 -2.17 4.65
C GLY A 24 -7.87 -2.90 5.31
N ALA A 25 -8.32 -4.01 4.75
CA ALA A 25 -9.41 -4.83 5.29
C ALA A 25 -9.10 -5.45 6.66
N SER A 26 -7.82 -5.72 6.96
CA SER A 26 -7.37 -6.23 8.26
C SER A 26 -7.16 -5.13 9.32
N THR A 27 -7.16 -3.87 8.90
CA THR A 27 -6.93 -2.72 9.78
C THR A 27 -8.17 -2.53 10.67
N PRO A 28 -8.02 -2.44 12.02
CA PRO A 28 -9.15 -2.22 12.90
C PRO A 28 -9.92 -0.94 12.51
N PRO A 29 -11.27 -0.94 12.57
CA PRO A 29 -12.08 0.18 12.05
C PRO A 29 -11.71 1.55 12.63
N GLN A 30 -11.27 1.61 13.89
CA GLN A 30 -10.84 2.86 14.53
C GLN A 30 -9.55 3.46 13.96
N TYR A 31 -8.82 2.70 13.14
CA TYR A 31 -7.59 3.10 12.45
C TYR A 31 -7.74 3.09 10.93
N ALA A 32 -8.90 2.65 10.41
CA ALA A 32 -9.18 2.71 8.99
C ALA A 32 -9.39 4.18 8.61
N LEU A 33 -8.58 4.69 7.68
CA LEU A 33 -8.85 5.95 7.02
C LEU A 33 -10.11 5.73 6.15
N ASP A 34 -11.15 6.49 6.44
CA ASP A 34 -12.51 6.37 5.91
C ASP A 34 -12.57 5.85 4.46
N TYR A 35 -12.86 4.56 4.29
CA TYR A 35 -13.38 3.90 3.08
C TYR A 35 -12.58 3.97 1.76
N GLU A 36 -11.60 4.86 1.58
CA GLU A 36 -10.95 5.18 0.29
C GLU A 36 -9.94 4.12 -0.20
N PHE A 37 -9.80 3.00 0.50
CA PHE A 37 -8.73 2.02 0.26
C PHE A 37 -9.18 0.57 0.47
N ARG A 38 -10.47 0.31 0.26
CA ARG A 38 -11.09 -0.96 0.60
C ARG A 38 -10.73 -2.04 -0.42
N ASP A 39 -10.71 -1.68 -1.69
CA ASP A 39 -10.51 -2.59 -2.80
C ASP A 39 -9.26 -2.21 -3.61
N ALA A 40 -8.74 -3.17 -4.38
CA ALA A 40 -7.55 -2.96 -5.22
C ALA A 40 -7.74 -1.81 -6.23
N ASP A 41 -8.97 -1.59 -6.70
CA ASP A 41 -9.30 -0.53 -7.64
C ASP A 41 -9.28 0.86 -7.00
N ASP A 42 -9.58 0.98 -5.70
CA ASP A 42 -9.49 2.25 -4.98
C ASP A 42 -8.03 2.72 -4.92
N TRP A 43 -7.10 1.79 -4.68
CA TRP A 43 -5.67 2.07 -4.67
C TRP A 43 -5.13 2.48 -6.05
N ARG A 44 -5.68 1.91 -7.14
CA ARG A 44 -5.36 2.34 -8.51
C ARG A 44 -5.86 3.76 -8.76
N ALA A 45 -7.11 4.05 -8.38
CA ALA A 45 -7.70 5.37 -8.55
C ALA A 45 -6.92 6.43 -7.74
N PHE A 46 -6.43 6.09 -6.56
CA PHE A 46 -5.55 6.96 -5.79
C PHE A 46 -4.26 7.29 -6.53
N ASP A 47 -3.59 6.28 -7.12
CA ASP A 47 -2.38 6.49 -7.93
C ASP A 47 -2.64 7.37 -9.14
N ASP A 48 -3.73 7.11 -9.86
CA ASP A 48 -4.14 7.90 -11.02
C ASP A 48 -4.38 9.37 -10.62
N SER A 49 -5.05 9.61 -9.49
CA SER A 49 -5.29 10.97 -8.98
C SER A 49 -4.00 11.70 -8.61
N CYS A 50 -3.01 11.00 -8.04
CA CYS A 50 -1.72 11.59 -7.70
C CYS A 50 -0.94 11.97 -8.97
N ALA A 51 -0.98 11.11 -9.99
CA ALA A 51 -0.36 11.36 -11.28
C ALA A 51 -1.01 12.55 -12.01
N GLU A 52 -2.35 12.63 -12.03
CA GLU A 52 -3.10 13.75 -12.61
C GLU A 52 -2.73 15.07 -11.95
N LEU A 53 -2.67 15.10 -10.62
CA LEU A 53 -2.30 16.28 -9.84
C LEU A 53 -0.80 16.58 -9.85
N ARG A 54 0.02 15.76 -10.52
CA ARG A 54 1.49 15.83 -10.51
C ARG A 54 2.07 15.90 -9.10
N ARG A 55 1.47 15.14 -8.18
CA ARG A 55 1.91 15.06 -6.79
C ARG A 55 2.83 13.86 -6.64
N PRO A 56 4.15 14.07 -6.47
CA PRO A 56 5.08 12.97 -6.30
C PRO A 56 4.78 12.23 -5.00
N LEU A 57 4.50 10.94 -5.15
CA LEU A 57 4.15 10.02 -4.07
C LEU A 57 5.25 8.97 -3.96
N ARG A 58 5.91 8.87 -2.80
CA ARG A 58 6.87 7.81 -2.49
C ARG A 58 6.23 6.75 -1.64
N ARG A 59 6.50 5.49 -1.97
CA ARG A 59 5.79 4.34 -1.42
C ARG A 59 6.70 3.15 -1.22
N TYR A 60 6.43 2.40 -0.15
CA TYR A 60 7.23 1.27 0.28
C TYR A 60 6.35 0.12 0.75
N LEU A 61 6.86 -1.09 0.57
CA LEU A 61 6.26 -2.34 1.02
C LEU A 61 7.19 -3.02 2.01
N ALA A 62 6.59 -3.62 3.04
CA ALA A 62 7.27 -4.55 3.94
C ALA A 62 6.94 -5.99 3.51
N VAL A 63 7.96 -6.78 3.20
CA VAL A 63 7.80 -8.11 2.60
C VAL A 63 8.51 -9.18 3.43
N GLU A 64 7.79 -10.25 3.73
CA GLU A 64 8.32 -11.44 4.39
C GLU A 64 9.15 -12.31 3.43
N PRO A 65 10.01 -13.23 3.92
CA PRO A 65 10.84 -14.08 3.06
C PRO A 65 10.04 -14.96 2.09
N GLY A 66 8.75 -15.20 2.37
CA GLY A 66 7.83 -15.93 1.50
C GLY A 66 7.17 -15.08 0.41
N GLY A 67 7.51 -13.79 0.30
CA GLY A 67 6.92 -12.85 -0.66
C GLY A 67 5.60 -12.22 -0.20
N ALA A 68 5.13 -12.54 1.01
CA ALA A 68 3.93 -11.92 1.56
C ALA A 68 4.19 -10.46 1.92
N ILE A 69 3.35 -9.57 1.39
CA ILE A 69 3.37 -8.15 1.73
C ILE A 69 2.55 -7.98 3.01
N VAL A 70 3.18 -7.44 4.06
CA VAL A 70 2.60 -7.33 5.41
C VAL A 70 2.51 -5.90 5.90
N GLY A 71 3.02 -4.94 5.13
CA GLY A 71 2.97 -3.53 5.47
C GLY A 71 3.12 -2.66 4.24
N TYR A 72 2.55 -1.46 4.35
CA TYR A 72 2.58 -0.44 3.33
C TYR A 72 2.77 0.91 4.01
N ALA A 73 3.59 1.76 3.41
CA ALA A 73 3.78 3.13 3.84
C ALA A 73 3.93 4.05 2.62
N TYR A 74 3.42 5.27 2.74
CA TYR A 74 3.59 6.30 1.73
C TYR A 74 3.83 7.66 2.35
N TRP A 75 4.42 8.56 1.57
CA TRP A 75 4.42 9.98 1.85
C TRP A 75 4.41 10.78 0.55
N PHE A 76 3.89 12.00 0.63
CA PHE A 76 4.04 12.98 -0.45
C PHE A 76 5.36 13.71 -0.27
N ASP A 77 6.13 13.83 -1.34
CA ASP A 77 7.27 14.75 -1.35
C ASP A 77 6.69 16.19 -1.29
N VAL A 78 7.05 16.94 -0.25
CA VAL A 78 6.63 18.33 0.02
C VAL A 78 7.64 19.34 -0.49
#